data_AF-A0A2P4ZL80-F1
#
_entry.id   AF-A0A2P4ZL80-F1
#
_cell.length_a   1.000
_cell.length_b   1.000
_cell.length_c   1.000
_cell.angle_alpha   90.00
_cell.angle_beta   90.00
_cell.angle_gamma   90.00
#
_symmetry.space_group_name_H-M   'P 1'
#
loop_
_entity.id
_entity.type
_entity.pdbx_description
1 polymer ?
#
loop_
_entity_poly.entity_id
_entity_poly.type
_entity_poly.pdbx_seq_one_letter_code
_entity_poly.pdbx_strand_id
1 'polypeptide(L)'
;MEALNKAWTENTDWQNIVDKAAGCVFLGVPHRGADLAYWAGNAALIMNVLTGRGNKRLVRAISRSSNEWKKVGSDFRFRATNIFIASFFETEQTGGKLIVDQDSANLGLSGEKIRGLPRTNHRNICKFGDSREESDRFLVLGNYVTWIAESALGRGQ
;
A
#
# COMPACT_ATOMS: atom_id res chain seq x y z
N MET A 1 3.82 5.29 4.06
CA MET A 1 4.49 4.88 5.31
C MET A 1 5.64 5.80 5.68
N GLU A 2 6.68 5.96 4.86
CA GLU A 2 7.84 6.81 5.20
C GLU A 2 7.46 8.27 5.51
N ALA A 3 6.57 8.88 4.72
CA ALA A 3 6.10 10.25 4.97
C ALA A 3 5.38 10.41 6.32
N LEU A 4 4.51 9.45 6.71
CA LEU A 4 3.82 9.46 8.01
C LEU A 4 4.79 9.22 9.17
N ASN A 5 5.77 8.32 8.98
CA ASN A 5 6.78 8.08 10.00
C ASN A 5 7.68 9.30 10.21
N LYS A 6 8.09 9.96 9.12
CA LYS A 6 8.89 11.19 9.14
C LYS A 6 8.11 12.33 9.80
N ALA A 7 6.83 12.47 9.45
CA ALA A 7 5.95 13.49 10.01
C ALA A 7 5.83 13.38 11.55
N TRP A 8 5.83 12.16 12.07
CA TRP A 8 5.77 11.91 13.51
C TRP A 8 7.12 12.07 14.23
N THR A 9 8.24 11.71 13.59
CA THR A 9 9.59 11.83 14.19
C THR A 9 10.17 13.23 14.13
N GLU A 10 9.85 14.00 13.10
CA GLU A 10 10.30 15.40 12.90
C GLU A 10 9.18 16.37 13.33
N ASN A 11 8.71 16.16 14.57
CA ASN A 11 7.45 16.60 15.17
C ASN A 11 7.10 18.10 15.02
N THR A 12 8.05 18.99 14.74
CA THR A 12 7.78 20.43 14.70
C THR A 12 7.08 20.93 13.43
N ASP A 13 7.31 20.31 12.26
CA ASP A 13 6.82 20.84 10.97
C ASP A 13 5.65 20.06 10.35
N TRP A 14 5.38 18.83 10.83
CA TRP A 14 4.50 17.88 10.14
C TRP A 14 3.44 17.21 11.04
N GLN A 15 3.35 17.62 12.29
CA GLN A 15 2.37 17.08 13.25
C GLN A 15 0.93 17.23 12.74
N ASN A 16 0.65 18.30 11.99
CA ASN A 16 -0.64 18.53 11.34
C ASN A 16 -1.06 17.44 10.35
N ILE A 17 -0.12 16.77 9.67
CA ILE A 17 -0.43 15.68 8.73
C ILE A 17 -0.85 14.43 9.51
N VAL A 18 -0.16 14.15 10.60
CA VAL A 18 -0.47 12.98 11.44
C VAL A 18 -1.82 13.18 12.13
N ASP A 19 -2.06 14.36 12.70
CA ASP A 19 -3.27 14.65 13.47
C ASP A 19 -4.54 14.73 12.59
N LYS A 20 -4.39 15.01 11.28
CA LYS A 20 -5.50 15.14 10.34
C LYS A 20 -5.70 13.92 9.43
N ALA A 21 -4.81 12.93 9.49
CA ALA A 21 -4.94 11.74 8.66
C ALA A 21 -6.00 10.79 9.24
N ALA A 22 -7.17 10.72 8.61
CA ALA A 22 -8.24 9.79 8.97
C ALA A 22 -7.91 8.32 8.61
N GLY A 23 -7.17 8.11 7.52
CA GLY A 23 -6.85 6.76 7.03
C GLY A 23 -5.87 6.75 5.86
N CYS A 24 -5.51 5.55 5.43
CA CYS A 24 -4.57 5.31 4.35
C CYS A 24 -5.04 4.15 3.45
N VAL A 25 -4.89 4.33 2.14
CA VAL A 25 -5.13 3.28 1.14
C VAL A 25 -3.82 2.93 0.47
N PHE A 26 -3.48 1.64 0.44
CA PHE A 26 -2.30 1.12 -0.25
C PHE A 26 -2.73 0.29 -1.47
N LEU A 27 -2.13 0.58 -2.62
CA LEU A 27 -2.44 -0.11 -3.89
C LEU A 27 -1.19 -0.82 -4.39
N GLY A 28 -1.19 -2.16 -4.39
CA GLY A 28 -0.08 -2.96 -4.91
C GLY A 28 1.22 -2.72 -4.16
N VAL A 29 1.15 -2.51 -2.84
CA VAL A 29 2.33 -2.25 -2.00
C VAL A 29 2.73 -3.53 -1.26
N PRO A 30 3.97 -4.04 -1.46
CA PRO A 30 4.47 -5.23 -0.79
C PRO A 30 4.97 -4.88 0.63
N HIS A 31 4.05 -4.86 1.60
CA HIS A 31 4.25 -4.36 2.96
C HIS A 31 5.11 -5.23 3.87
N ARG A 32 4.92 -6.54 3.85
CA ARG A 32 5.61 -7.42 4.80
C ARG A 32 7.09 -7.62 4.52
N GLY A 33 7.63 -6.94 3.51
CA GLY A 33 8.87 -7.38 2.86
C GLY A 33 8.59 -8.76 2.29
N ALA A 34 8.72 -8.94 0.99
CA ALA A 34 9.98 -9.52 0.59
C ALA A 34 10.38 -10.70 1.46
N ASP A 35 9.79 -11.87 1.21
CA ASP A 35 10.70 -13.01 1.18
C ASP A 35 11.83 -12.58 0.25
N LEU A 36 13.04 -12.46 0.77
CA LEU A 36 14.18 -11.98 -0.01
C LEU A 36 14.35 -12.88 -1.24
N ALA A 37 13.96 -14.15 -1.11
CA ALA A 37 13.83 -15.12 -2.20
C ALA A 37 12.79 -14.69 -3.26
N TYR A 38 11.63 -14.16 -2.86
CA TYR A 38 10.62 -13.65 -3.79
C TYR A 38 11.18 -12.49 -4.64
N TRP A 39 11.90 -11.53 -4.04
CA TRP A 39 12.48 -10.42 -4.81
C TRP A 39 13.71 -10.84 -5.61
N ALA A 40 14.56 -11.71 -5.07
CA ALA A 40 15.75 -12.20 -5.76
C ALA A 40 15.39 -13.04 -7.00
N GLY A 41 14.44 -13.97 -6.87
CA GLY A 41 13.98 -14.80 -8.00
C GLY A 41 13.19 -14.02 -9.05
N ASN A 42 12.60 -12.87 -8.66
CA ASN A 42 11.70 -12.11 -9.53
C ASN A 42 12.19 -10.71 -9.88
N ALA A 43 13.43 -10.38 -9.53
CA ALA A 43 14.01 -9.04 -9.62
C ALA A 43 13.86 -8.44 -11.02
N ALA A 44 14.10 -9.22 -12.08
CA ALA A 44 13.99 -8.74 -13.45
C ALA A 44 12.54 -8.37 -13.84
N LEU A 45 11.55 -9.16 -13.44
CA LEU A 45 10.14 -8.87 -13.75
C LEU A 45 9.65 -7.66 -12.96
N ILE A 46 9.93 -7.64 -11.66
CA ILE A 46 9.63 -6.53 -10.76
C ILE A 46 10.29 -5.25 -11.25
N MET A 47 11.59 -5.31 -11.60
CA MET A 47 12.31 -4.18 -12.17
C MET A 47 11.62 -3.73 -13.45
N ASN A 48 11.32 -4.60 -14.42
CA ASN A 48 10.66 -4.18 -15.66
C ASN A 48 9.28 -3.55 -15.46
N VAL A 49 8.48 -4.06 -14.53
CA VAL A 49 7.16 -3.53 -14.24
C VAL A 49 7.26 -2.19 -13.50
N LEU A 50 8.21 -2.07 -12.56
CA LEU A 50 8.46 -0.84 -11.81
C LEU A 50 9.27 0.18 -12.62
N THR A 51 10.12 -0.18 -13.58
CA THR A 51 11.00 0.75 -14.31
C THR A 51 10.34 1.39 -15.52
N GLY A 52 9.12 0.98 -15.90
CA GLY A 52 8.37 1.66 -16.95
C GLY A 52 8.09 3.14 -16.62
N ARG A 53 7.92 3.47 -15.31
CA ARG A 53 7.79 4.85 -14.76
C ARG A 53 8.20 5.01 -13.28
N GLY A 54 8.59 3.94 -12.60
CA GLY A 54 8.80 3.89 -11.15
C GLY A 54 10.25 4.04 -10.72
N ASN A 55 10.40 4.53 -9.50
CA ASN A 55 11.66 4.99 -8.92
C ASN A 55 12.60 3.80 -8.65
N LYS A 56 13.70 3.68 -9.41
CA LYS A 56 14.77 2.67 -9.19
C LYS A 56 15.29 2.67 -7.73
N ARG A 57 15.15 3.80 -7.03
CA ARG A 57 15.50 3.96 -5.61
C ARG A 57 14.53 3.20 -4.69
N LEU A 58 13.24 3.12 -5.04
CA LEU A 58 12.21 2.36 -4.30
C LEU A 58 12.49 0.86 -4.38
N VAL A 59 12.82 0.34 -5.56
CA VAL A 59 13.17 -1.10 -5.73
C VAL A 59 14.43 -1.44 -4.94
N ARG A 60 15.44 -0.57 -5.03
CA ARG A 60 16.69 -0.75 -4.28
C ARG A 60 16.48 -0.68 -2.77
N ALA A 61 15.64 0.25 -2.29
CA ALA A 61 15.27 0.34 -0.88
C ALA A 61 14.57 -0.95 -0.43
N ILE A 62 13.51 -1.38 -1.12
CA ILE A 62 12.80 -2.63 -0.81
C ILE A 62 13.76 -3.84 -0.72
N SER A 63 14.73 -3.92 -1.64
CA SER A 63 15.72 -5.02 -1.68
C SER A 63 16.82 -4.96 -0.61
N ARG A 64 17.32 -3.76 -0.26
CA ARG A 64 18.44 -3.58 0.68
C ARG A 64 17.98 -3.42 2.12
N SER A 65 16.74 -3.00 2.32
CA SER A 65 16.25 -2.50 3.58
C SER A 65 15.19 -3.41 4.19
N SER A 66 15.18 -4.72 3.95
CA SER A 66 14.12 -5.58 4.48
C SER A 66 13.97 -5.46 6.01
N ASN A 67 15.05 -5.18 6.73
CA ASN A 67 15.02 -4.92 8.17
C ASN A 67 14.54 -3.48 8.50
N GLU A 68 15.01 -2.45 7.81
CA GLU A 68 14.56 -1.07 8.01
C GLU A 68 13.13 -0.86 7.52
N TRP A 69 12.68 -1.61 6.50
CA TRP A 69 11.32 -1.58 5.97
C TRP A 69 10.38 -2.34 6.89
N LYS A 70 10.81 -3.46 7.47
CA LYS A 70 10.12 -4.08 8.61
C LYS A 70 10.02 -3.12 9.79
N LYS A 71 11.07 -2.32 10.06
CA LYS A 71 11.08 -1.30 11.12
C LYS A 71 10.13 -0.14 10.82
N VAL A 72 10.14 0.43 9.63
CA VAL A 72 9.21 1.50 9.21
C VAL A 72 7.77 0.95 9.18
N GLY A 73 7.57 -0.31 8.79
CA GLY A 73 6.30 -1.02 8.94
C GLY A 73 5.88 -1.12 10.41
N SER A 74 6.77 -1.59 11.30
CA SER A 74 6.52 -1.75 12.74
C SER A 74 6.25 -0.41 13.45
N ASP A 75 7.02 0.64 13.12
CA ASP A 75 6.83 1.99 13.63
C ASP A 75 5.49 2.56 13.15
N PHE A 76 5.15 2.31 11.87
CA PHE A 76 3.83 2.63 11.35
C PHE A 76 2.75 1.86 12.09
N ARG A 77 2.96 0.58 12.46
CA ARG A 77 1.95 -0.20 13.20
C ARG A 77 1.61 0.40 14.56
N PHE A 78 2.62 0.87 15.30
CA PHE A 78 2.42 1.51 16.59
C PHE A 78 1.69 2.86 16.45
N ARG A 79 2.00 3.61 15.40
CA ARG A 79 1.51 4.98 15.14
C ARG A 79 0.19 5.02 14.38
N ALA A 80 -0.19 3.93 13.72
CA ALA A 80 -1.42 3.79 12.95
C ALA A 80 -2.63 3.34 13.79
N THR A 81 -2.48 3.23 15.11
CA THR A 81 -3.56 2.83 16.04
C THR A 81 -4.82 3.68 15.89
N ASN A 82 -4.68 4.94 15.43
CA ASN A 82 -5.79 5.85 15.16
C ASN A 82 -6.08 6.12 13.68
N ILE A 83 -5.52 5.40 12.72
CA ILE A 83 -5.85 5.59 11.29
C ILE A 83 -6.47 4.32 10.71
N PHE A 84 -7.49 4.47 9.86
CA PHE A 84 -8.11 3.35 9.17
C PHE A 84 -7.28 2.96 7.95
N ILE A 85 -7.00 1.66 7.76
CA ILE A 85 -6.13 1.19 6.68
C ILE A 85 -6.87 0.21 5.79
N ALA A 86 -6.76 0.44 4.47
CA ALA A 86 -7.15 -0.51 3.44
C ALA A 86 -5.97 -0.82 2.50
N SER A 87 -5.65 -2.11 2.33
CA SER A 87 -4.55 -2.58 1.50
C SER A 87 -5.09 -3.44 0.35
N PHE A 88 -4.73 -3.08 -0.87
CA PHE A 88 -5.20 -3.73 -2.09
C PHE A 88 -4.09 -4.46 -2.83
N PHE A 89 -4.41 -5.67 -3.27
CA PHE A 89 -3.54 -6.53 -4.07
C PHE A 89 -4.15 -6.80 -5.45
N GLU A 90 -3.30 -7.20 -6.40
CA GLU A 90 -3.71 -7.50 -7.78
C GLU A 90 -4.43 -8.86 -7.87
N THR A 91 -5.41 -8.96 -8.77
CA THR A 91 -6.14 -10.22 -9.02
C THR A 91 -5.75 -10.87 -10.35
N GLU A 92 -5.01 -10.16 -11.19
CA GLU A 92 -4.53 -10.63 -12.49
C GLU A 92 -3.01 -10.59 -12.54
N GLN A 93 -2.44 -11.58 -13.23
CA GLN A 93 -1.00 -11.76 -13.30
C GLN A 93 -0.32 -10.75 -14.23
N THR A 94 0.85 -10.27 -13.82
CA THR A 94 1.77 -9.53 -14.68
C THR A 94 2.93 -10.45 -15.06
N GLY A 95 3.00 -10.87 -16.33
CA GLY A 95 4.08 -11.77 -16.78
C GLY A 95 4.04 -13.14 -16.09
N GLY A 96 2.85 -13.73 -15.94
CA GLY A 96 2.65 -15.09 -15.43
C GLY A 96 2.64 -15.22 -13.89
N LYS A 97 2.67 -14.11 -13.14
CA LYS A 97 2.54 -14.14 -11.68
C LYS A 97 1.87 -12.88 -11.11
N LEU A 98 1.35 -13.00 -9.89
CA LEU A 98 0.99 -11.83 -9.07
C LEU A 98 2.27 -11.26 -8.48
N ILE A 99 2.54 -9.97 -8.73
CA ILE A 99 3.66 -9.21 -8.19
C ILE A 99 3.43 -8.87 -6.72
N VAL A 100 2.18 -8.59 -6.35
CA VAL A 100 1.75 -8.36 -4.97
C VAL A 100 0.50 -9.18 -4.73
N ASP A 101 0.65 -10.32 -4.08
CA ASP A 101 -0.48 -11.11 -3.59
C ASP A 101 -1.02 -10.59 -2.26
N GLN A 102 -2.03 -11.27 -1.73
CA GLN A 102 -2.69 -10.91 -0.47
C GLN A 102 -1.71 -10.87 0.71
N ASP A 103 -0.80 -11.85 0.81
CA ASP A 103 0.13 -11.94 1.94
C ASP A 103 1.19 -10.84 1.88
N SER A 104 1.65 -10.52 0.68
CA SER A 104 2.56 -9.41 0.42
C SER A 104 1.92 -8.06 0.76
N ALA A 105 0.65 -7.86 0.43
CA ALA A 105 -0.12 -6.65 0.74
C ALA A 105 -0.60 -6.55 2.20
N ASN A 106 -0.37 -7.57 3.03
CA ASN A 106 -0.85 -7.59 4.40
C ASN A 106 0.11 -6.82 5.33
N LEU A 107 -0.33 -5.72 5.95
CA LEU A 107 0.49 -5.03 6.97
C LEU A 107 0.54 -5.79 8.29
N GLY A 108 -0.41 -6.68 8.56
CA GLY A 108 -0.51 -7.46 9.78
C GLY A 108 -1.06 -6.62 10.93
N LEU A 109 -1.91 -5.63 10.61
CA LEU A 109 -2.46 -4.69 11.56
C LEU A 109 -3.86 -5.10 12.00
N SER A 110 -4.14 -4.94 13.30
CA SER A 110 -5.50 -5.11 13.82
C SER A 110 -6.41 -4.05 13.19
N GLY A 111 -7.53 -4.48 12.61
CA GLY A 111 -8.49 -3.59 11.94
C GLY A 111 -8.14 -3.21 10.50
N GLU A 112 -7.00 -3.64 9.96
CA GLU A 112 -6.67 -3.50 8.54
C GLU A 112 -7.70 -4.23 7.67
N LYS A 113 -8.13 -3.60 6.58
CA LYS A 113 -8.93 -4.26 5.54
C LYS A 113 -8.05 -4.62 4.36
N ILE A 114 -8.05 -5.89 3.97
CA ILE A 114 -7.24 -6.37 2.83
C ILE A 114 -8.17 -6.92 1.76
N ARG A 115 -7.97 -6.50 0.50
CA ARG A 115 -8.87 -6.90 -0.59
C ARG A 115 -8.17 -6.95 -1.94
N GLY A 116 -8.49 -7.98 -2.75
CA GLY A 116 -8.08 -8.02 -4.15
C GLY A 116 -8.88 -7.03 -4.98
N LEU A 117 -8.21 -6.19 -5.77
CA LEU A 117 -8.85 -5.23 -6.64
C LEU A 117 -9.20 -5.88 -7.99
N PRO A 118 -10.49 -5.95 -8.38
CA PRO A 118 -10.91 -6.79 -9.49
C PRO A 118 -10.34 -6.32 -10.82
N ARG A 119 -9.99 -7.28 -11.69
CA ARG A 119 -9.49 -7.02 -13.05
C ARG A 119 -8.28 -6.09 -13.08
N THR A 120 -7.41 -6.24 -12.08
CA THR A 120 -6.17 -5.47 -12.01
C THR A 120 -4.94 -6.36 -11.89
N ASN A 121 -3.90 -5.94 -12.61
CA ASN A 121 -2.54 -6.42 -12.51
C ASN A 121 -1.63 -5.27 -12.04
N HIS A 122 -0.36 -5.56 -11.76
CA HIS A 122 0.56 -4.56 -11.21
C HIS A 122 0.73 -3.29 -12.06
N ARG A 123 0.50 -3.39 -13.39
CA ARG A 123 0.66 -2.25 -14.31
C ARG A 123 -0.53 -1.31 -14.34
N ASN A 124 -1.71 -1.77 -13.93
CA ASN A 124 -2.95 -1.01 -14.06
C ASN A 124 -3.68 -0.77 -12.73
N ILE A 125 -3.21 -1.35 -11.61
CA ILE A 125 -3.85 -1.22 -10.29
C ILE A 125 -4.03 0.23 -9.82
N CYS A 126 -3.19 1.17 -10.29
CA CYS A 126 -3.27 2.60 -9.98
C CYS A 126 -3.77 3.47 -11.15
N LYS A 127 -4.28 2.88 -12.23
CA LYS A 127 -4.92 3.64 -13.32
C LYS A 127 -6.39 3.79 -12.98
N PHE A 128 -7.10 4.80 -13.48
CA PHE A 128 -8.55 5.00 -13.33
C PHE A 128 -9.06 5.75 -14.57
N GLY A 129 -10.32 5.54 -14.93
CA GLY A 129 -10.94 6.13 -16.11
C GLY A 129 -12.31 5.50 -16.42
N ASP A 130 -12.80 5.73 -17.63
CA ASP A 130 -14.21 5.51 -17.98
C ASP A 130 -14.50 4.12 -18.56
N SER A 131 -13.49 3.26 -18.73
CA SER A 131 -13.78 1.87 -19.13
C SER A 131 -14.56 1.16 -18.01
N ARG A 132 -15.29 0.11 -18.38
CA ARG A 132 -16.00 -0.72 -17.41
C ARG A 132 -15.06 -1.32 -16.37
N GLU A 133 -13.91 -1.86 -16.79
CA GLU A 133 -12.91 -2.40 -15.85
C GLU A 133 -12.38 -1.31 -14.92
N GLU A 134 -12.15 -0.10 -15.45
CA GLU A 134 -11.64 1.03 -14.69
C GLU A 134 -12.67 1.60 -13.69
N SER A 135 -13.95 1.52 -14.05
CA SER A 135 -15.08 1.90 -13.19
C SER A 135 -15.29 0.91 -12.06
N ASP A 136 -15.21 -0.40 -12.34
CA ASP A 136 -15.43 -1.45 -11.33
C ASP A 136 -14.38 -1.39 -10.21
N ARG A 137 -13.11 -1.14 -10.55
CA ARG A 137 -12.05 -0.92 -9.54
C ARG A 137 -12.27 0.38 -8.77
N PHE A 138 -12.74 1.44 -9.42
CA PHE A 138 -13.03 2.72 -8.77
C PHE A 138 -14.15 2.57 -7.74
N LEU A 139 -15.22 1.84 -8.07
CA LEU A 139 -16.32 1.56 -7.13
C LEU A 139 -15.85 0.82 -5.89
N VAL A 140 -15.04 -0.24 -6.07
CA VAL A 140 -14.48 -0.98 -4.93
C VAL A 140 -13.65 -0.05 -4.05
N LEU A 141 -12.71 0.71 -4.62
CA LEU A 141 -11.90 1.65 -3.84
C LEU A 141 -12.74 2.74 -3.17
N GLY A 142 -13.71 3.28 -3.87
CA GLY A 142 -14.64 4.29 -3.38
C GLY A 142 -15.35 3.83 -2.11
N ASN A 143 -15.83 2.59 -2.07
CA ASN A 143 -16.48 2.03 -0.88
C ASN A 143 -15.54 2.00 0.34
N TYR A 144 -14.25 1.70 0.15
CA TYR A 144 -13.29 1.72 1.26
C TYR A 144 -12.89 3.13 1.66
N VAL A 145 -12.79 4.08 0.73
CA VAL A 145 -12.56 5.49 1.05
C VAL A 145 -13.76 6.06 1.82
N THR A 146 -14.98 5.77 1.40
CA THR A 146 -16.21 6.12 2.13
C THR A 146 -16.21 5.50 3.52
N TRP A 147 -15.90 4.20 3.64
CA TRP A 147 -15.77 3.54 4.94
C TRP A 147 -14.75 4.24 5.86
N ILE A 148 -13.57 4.63 5.34
CA ILE A 148 -12.57 5.38 6.11
C ILE A 148 -13.15 6.72 6.59
N ALA A 149 -13.80 7.46 5.71
CA ALA A 149 -14.37 8.77 6.01
C ALA A 149 -15.49 8.68 7.07
N GLU A 150 -16.45 7.78 6.88
CA GLU A 150 -17.54 7.54 7.82
C GLU A 150 -17.03 7.08 9.19
N SER A 151 -16.07 6.15 9.19
CA SER A 151 -15.50 5.64 10.44
C SER A 151 -14.71 6.72 11.18
N ALA A 152 -14.06 7.65 10.47
CA ALA A 152 -13.37 8.78 11.07
C ALA A 152 -14.33 9.84 11.63
N LEU A 153 -15.41 10.15 10.90
CA LEU A 153 -16.45 11.07 11.38
C LEU A 153 -17.19 10.52 12.61
N GLY A 154 -17.44 9.22 12.65
CA GLY A 154 -18.06 8.54 13.79
C GLY A 154 -17.22 8.49 15.07
N ARG A 155 -15.91 8.80 14.99
CA ARG A 155 -15.04 8.92 16.19
C ARG A 155 -15.11 10.29 16.86
N GLY A 156 -15.66 11.30 16.17
CA GLY A 156 -15.78 12.66 16.69
C GLY A 156 -17.09 12.95 17.42
N GLN A 157 -17.96 11.94 17.56
CA GLN A 157 -19.22 11.97 18.32
C GLN A 157 -19.05 11.16 19.60
#